data_AF-A0A3C1RIW6-F1
#
_entry.id   AF-A0A3C1RIW6-F1
#
_cell.length_a   1.000
_cell.length_b   1.000
_cell.length_c   1.000
_cell.angle_alpha   90.00
_cell.angle_beta   90.00
_cell.angle_gamma   90.00
#
_symmetry.space_group_name_H-M   'P 1'
#
loop_
_entity.id
_entity.type
_entity.pdbx_description
1 polymer ?
#
loop_
_entity_poly.entity_id
_entity_poly.type
_entity_poly.pdbx_seq_one_letter_code
_entity_poly.pdbx_strand_id
1 'polypeptide(L)'
;MIKSLHNLYSYLHIAPKDLDEILLHIDLYYKKRCNPKKKFGEFQRNKKGEIKYRDLLVPHFRLKSTQLHISELLHKSEFPPFMFGSIRNRNHIFNAMQHLNQTNFLLSI
;
A
#
# COMPACT_ATOMS: atom_id res chain seq x y z
N MET A 1 15.56 1.44 17.51
CA MET A 1 15.98 0.56 16.41
C MET A 1 15.49 -0.85 16.71
N ILE A 2 14.78 -1.49 15.78
CA ILE A 2 14.31 -2.87 15.95
C ILE A 2 15.54 -3.77 15.78
N LYS A 3 15.94 -4.47 16.84
CA LYS A 3 17.18 -5.29 16.88
C LYS A 3 16.90 -6.79 16.90
N SER A 4 15.65 -7.18 17.10
CA SER A 4 15.22 -8.57 17.20
C SER A 4 13.76 -8.71 16.77
N LEU A 5 13.35 -9.94 16.48
CA LEU A 5 11.95 -10.28 16.19
C LEU A 5 11.02 -9.94 17.37
N HIS A 6 11.49 -10.13 18.61
CA HIS A 6 10.76 -9.71 19.79
C HIS A 6 10.50 -8.19 19.80
N ASN A 7 11.51 -7.37 19.46
CA ASN A 7 11.30 -5.92 19.38
C ASN A 7 10.33 -5.53 18.26
N LEU A 8 10.26 -6.32 17.17
CA LEU A 8 9.30 -6.09 16.10
C LEU A 8 7.87 -6.35 16.58
N TYR A 9 7.61 -7.47 17.24
CA TYR A 9 6.29 -7.77 17.81
C TYR A 9 5.84 -6.68 18.81
N SER A 10 6.74 -6.28 19.71
CA SER A 10 6.47 -5.20 20.66
C SER A 10 6.17 -3.86 19.98
N TYR A 11 6.90 -3.52 18.91
CA TYR A 11 6.66 -2.30 18.14
C TYR A 11 5.32 -2.34 17.39
N LEU A 12 4.97 -3.49 16.81
CA LEU A 12 3.74 -3.66 16.06
C LEU A 12 2.50 -3.78 16.96
N HIS A 13 2.69 -3.90 18.28
CA HIS A 13 1.64 -4.13 19.26
C HIS A 13 0.81 -5.38 18.94
N ILE A 14 1.48 -6.48 18.55
CA ILE A 14 0.84 -7.73 18.17
C ILE A 14 1.59 -8.92 18.79
N ALA A 15 0.84 -9.88 19.35
CA ALA A 15 1.45 -11.12 19.81
C ALA A 15 1.79 -12.02 18.61
N PRO A 16 2.84 -12.86 18.70
CA PRO A 16 3.21 -13.77 17.61
C PRO A 16 2.04 -14.64 17.14
N LYS A 17 1.29 -15.22 18.09
CA LYS A 17 0.13 -16.07 17.80
C LYS A 17 -0.99 -15.34 17.06
N ASP A 18 -1.22 -14.06 17.40
CA ASP A 18 -2.23 -13.24 16.74
C ASP A 18 -1.80 -12.91 15.30
N LEU A 19 -0.51 -12.68 15.07
CA LEU A 19 0.02 -12.50 13.72
C LEU A 19 -0.15 -13.77 12.89
N ASP A 20 0.20 -14.93 13.46
CA ASP A 20 0.04 -16.23 12.78
C ASP A 20 -1.43 -16.48 12.42
N GLU A 21 -2.36 -16.17 13.33
CA GLU A 21 -3.81 -16.30 13.10
C GLU A 21 -4.31 -15.35 12.01
N ILE A 22 -3.87 -14.09 12.03
CA ILE A 22 -4.17 -13.11 10.97
C ILE A 22 -3.65 -13.59 9.61
N LEU A 23 -2.44 -14.16 9.56
CA LEU A 23 -1.85 -14.64 8.31
C LEU A 23 -2.57 -15.89 7.78
N LEU A 24 -2.95 -16.81 8.68
CA LEU A 24 -3.66 -18.03 8.31
C LEU A 24 -5.09 -17.76 7.82
N HIS A 25 -5.72 -16.70 8.33
CA HIS A 25 -7.12 -16.36 8.05
C HIS A 25 -7.29 -14.93 7.53
N ILE A 26 -6.36 -14.46 6.69
CA ILE A 26 -6.28 -13.05 6.26
C ILE A 26 -7.58 -12.52 5.64
N ASP A 27 -8.33 -13.36 4.94
CA ASP A 27 -9.60 -12.98 4.31
C ASP A 27 -10.67 -12.58 5.34
N LEU A 28 -10.66 -13.19 6.54
CA LEU A 28 -11.57 -12.83 7.64
C LEU A 28 -11.26 -11.44 8.20
N TYR A 29 -10.04 -10.95 7.99
CA TYR A 29 -9.59 -9.64 8.41
C TYR A 29 -9.83 -8.55 7.36
N TYR A 30 -10.49 -8.88 6.25
CA TYR A 30 -10.97 -7.91 5.27
C TYR A 30 -12.48 -7.98 5.06
N LYS A 31 -13.12 -6.82 5.06
CA LYS A 31 -14.51 -6.66 4.63
C LYS A 31 -14.58 -6.16 3.20
N LYS A 32 -15.34 -6.85 2.35
CA LYS A 32 -15.66 -6.38 1.00
C LYS A 32 -16.57 -5.14 1.06
N ARG A 33 -16.20 -4.08 0.36
CA ARG A 33 -16.98 -2.86 0.15
C ARG A 33 -17.01 -2.51 -1.32
N CYS A 34 -18.18 -2.27 -1.87
CA CYS A 34 -18.35 -1.88 -3.26
C CYS A 34 -18.60 -0.37 -3.34
N ASN A 35 -17.77 0.35 -4.10
CA ASN A 35 -17.91 1.79 -4.29
C ASN A 35 -17.96 2.12 -5.79
N PRO A 36 -18.76 3.11 -6.21
CA PRO A 36 -18.75 3.57 -7.60
C PRO A 36 -17.39 4.19 -7.96
N LYS A 37 -16.93 3.96 -9.19
CA LYS A 37 -15.74 4.62 -9.75
C LYS A 37 -16.09 6.05 -10.14
N LYS A 38 -15.34 7.02 -9.64
CA LYS A 38 -15.46 8.43 -10.03
C LYS A 38 -14.24 8.87 -10.84
N LYS A 39 -14.41 9.81 -11.76
CA LYS A 39 -13.33 10.52 -12.48
C LYS A 39 -13.79 11.95 -12.68
N PHE A 40 -12.99 12.93 -12.24
CA PHE A 40 -13.34 14.36 -12.32
C PHE A 40 -14.69 14.70 -11.67
N GLY A 41 -15.00 14.11 -10.51
CA GLY A 41 -16.27 14.31 -9.81
C GLY A 41 -17.43 13.42 -10.29
N GLU A 42 -17.39 12.99 -11.56
CA GLU A 42 -18.47 12.24 -12.21
C GLU A 42 -18.32 10.71 -12.09
N PHE A 43 -19.45 10.00 -12.13
CA PHE A 43 -19.46 8.54 -12.16
C PHE A 43 -18.99 8.00 -13.51
N GLN A 44 -18.03 7.08 -13.48
CA GLN A 44 -17.59 6.38 -14.69
C GLN A 44 -18.66 5.37 -15.11
N ARG A 45 -19.00 5.34 -16.39
CA ARG A 45 -19.98 4.41 -16.96
C ARG A 45 -19.32 3.39 -17.89
N ASN A 46 -19.93 2.21 -18.03
CA ASN A 46 -19.52 1.19 -19.00
C ASN A 46 -20.14 1.48 -20.39
N LYS A 47 -19.85 0.62 -21.38
CA LYS A 47 -20.39 0.78 -22.75
C LYS A 47 -21.92 0.71 -22.84
N LYS A 48 -22.58 0.17 -21.81
CA LYS A 48 -24.04 0.07 -21.70
C LYS A 48 -24.67 1.26 -20.94
N GLY A 49 -23.85 2.22 -20.51
CA GLY A 49 -24.29 3.38 -19.74
C GLY A 49 -24.44 3.14 -18.23
N GLU A 50 -24.13 1.94 -17.72
CA GLU A 50 -24.25 1.60 -16.30
C GLU A 50 -23.04 2.10 -15.50
N ILE A 51 -23.24 2.46 -14.23
CA ILE A 51 -22.15 2.91 -13.35
C ILE A 51 -21.15 1.78 -13.12
N LYS A 52 -19.86 2.06 -13.30
CA LYS A 52 -18.77 1.14 -12.97
C LYS A 52 -18.53 1.17 -11.48
N TYR A 53 -18.41 0.00 -10.88
CA TYR A 53 -18.04 -0.15 -9.48
C TYR A 53 -16.60 -0.66 -9.33
N ARG A 54 -16.04 -0.50 -8.13
CA ARG A 54 -14.80 -1.14 -7.68
C ARG A 54 -15.10 -1.87 -6.38
N ASP A 55 -14.65 -3.10 -6.35
CA ASP A 55 -14.53 -3.84 -5.09
C ASP A 55 -13.32 -3.30 -4.33
N LEU A 56 -13.52 -3.07 -3.05
CA LEU A 56 -12.50 -2.66 -2.09
C LEU A 56 -12.48 -3.69 -0.96
N LEU A 57 -11.29 -4.06 -0.54
CA LEU A 57 -11.08 -4.83 0.68
C LEU A 57 -10.68 -3.85 1.78
N VAL A 58 -11.56 -3.71 2.77
CA VAL A 58 -11.36 -2.78 3.88
C VAL A 58 -10.87 -3.59 5.08
N PRO A 59 -9.65 -3.34 5.60
CA PRO A 59 -9.13 -4.10 6.72
C PRO A 59 -9.96 -3.83 7.99
N HIS A 60 -10.19 -4.87 8.77
CA HIS A 60 -10.72 -4.76 10.12
C HIS A 60 -9.76 -3.98 11.03
N PHE A 61 -10.28 -3.44 12.14
CA PHE A 61 -9.55 -2.51 13.02
C PHE A 61 -8.17 -3.04 13.45
N ARG A 62 -8.09 -4.31 13.86
CA ARG A 62 -6.82 -4.93 14.28
C ARG A 62 -5.78 -4.95 13.16
N LEU A 63 -6.13 -5.53 12.02
CA LEU A 63 -5.24 -5.57 10.84
C LEU A 63 -4.85 -4.16 10.39
N LYS A 64 -5.81 -3.21 10.38
CA LYS A 64 -5.55 -1.82 10.02
C LYS A 64 -4.55 -1.16 10.97
N SER A 65 -4.64 -1.42 12.27
CA SER A 65 -3.71 -0.87 13.26
C SER A 65 -2.30 -1.43 13.08
N THR A 66 -2.17 -2.74 12.86
CA THR A 66 -0.87 -3.36 12.59
C THR A 66 -0.26 -2.82 11.29
N GLN A 67 -1.06 -2.68 10.23
CA GLN A 67 -0.62 -2.08 8.96
C GLN A 67 -0.16 -0.63 9.13
N LEU A 68 -0.82 0.15 9.99
CA LEU A 68 -0.40 1.52 10.32
C LEU A 68 0.99 1.53 10.96
N HIS A 69 1.22 0.70 11.98
CA HIS A 69 2.54 0.62 12.63
C HIS A 69 3.63 0.17 11.65
N ILE A 70 3.36 -0.79 10.78
CA ILE A 70 4.28 -1.19 9.70
C ILE A 70 4.58 0.01 8.81
N SER A 71 3.57 0.74 8.36
CA SER A 71 3.72 1.92 7.51
C SER A 71 4.58 3.00 8.19
N GLU A 72 4.38 3.27 9.48
CA GLU A 72 5.18 4.22 10.25
C GLU A 72 6.65 3.78 10.39
N LEU A 73 6.89 2.48 10.56
CA LEU A 73 8.23 1.92 10.59
C LEU A 73 8.94 2.11 9.24
N LEU A 74 8.26 1.78 8.15
CA LEU A 74 8.81 1.90 6.80
C LEU A 74 9.13 3.35 6.43
N HIS A 75 8.28 4.31 6.83
CA HIS A 75 8.53 5.74 6.59
C HIS A 75 9.74 6.31 7.33
N LYS A 76 10.26 5.63 8.35
CA LYS A 76 11.52 6.02 9.03
C LYS A 76 12.76 5.56 8.27
N SER A 77 12.60 4.72 7.24
CA SER A 77 13.70 4.21 6.43
C SER A 77 13.93 5.12 5.22
N GLU A 78 15.17 5.23 4.77
CA GLU A 78 15.46 5.92 3.51
C GLU A 78 15.02 5.06 2.33
N PHE A 79 14.19 5.64 1.45
CA PHE A 79 13.79 4.97 0.21
C PHE A 79 14.81 5.24 -0.89
N PRO A 80 15.10 4.24 -1.75
CA PRO A 80 16.00 4.42 -2.88
C PRO A 80 15.60 5.62 -3.76
N PRO A 81 16.55 6.34 -4.37
CA PRO A 81 16.27 7.57 -5.12
C PRO A 81 15.37 7.37 -6.35
N PHE A 82 15.27 6.14 -6.85
CA PHE A 82 14.43 5.76 -8.00
C PHE A 82 13.00 5.34 -7.63
N MET A 83 12.64 5.32 -6.35
CA MET A 83 11.29 4.97 -5.92
C MET A 83 10.40 6.23 -5.93
N PHE A 84 9.39 6.30 -6.79
CA PHE A 84 8.48 7.47 -6.86
C PHE A 84 7.04 7.18 -6.46
N GLY A 85 6.62 5.91 -6.58
CA GLY A 85 5.27 5.50 -6.23
C GLY A 85 5.02 5.65 -4.74
N SER A 86 3.92 6.31 -4.39
CA SER A 86 3.43 6.43 -3.01
C SER A 86 4.42 7.04 -2.00
N ILE A 87 5.44 7.79 -2.46
CA ILE A 87 6.39 8.49 -1.59
C ILE A 87 6.04 9.96 -1.50
N ARG A 88 6.01 10.48 -0.27
CA ARG A 88 5.75 11.90 -0.01
C ARG A 88 6.76 12.77 -0.76
N ASN A 89 6.26 13.83 -1.40
CA ASN A 89 7.04 14.80 -2.19
C ASN A 89 7.73 14.22 -3.45
N ARG A 90 7.42 12.97 -3.84
CA ARG A 90 7.80 12.41 -5.15
C ARG A 90 6.56 12.30 -6.01
N ASN A 91 6.70 12.58 -7.31
CA ASN A 91 5.58 12.54 -8.25
C ASN A 91 6.01 11.90 -9.57
N HIS A 92 5.03 11.59 -10.42
CA HIS A 92 5.28 10.94 -11.70
C HIS A 92 6.01 11.83 -12.71
N ILE A 93 6.00 13.15 -12.54
CA ILE A 93 6.75 14.08 -13.38
C ILE A 93 8.25 13.92 -13.10
N PHE A 94 8.66 13.95 -11.83
CA PHE A 94 10.05 13.71 -11.44
C PHE A 94 10.54 12.32 -11.85
N ASN A 95 9.68 11.30 -11.73
CA ASN A 95 9.97 9.95 -12.24
C ASN A 95 10.26 9.98 -13.75
N ALA A 96 9.37 10.61 -14.54
CA ALA A 96 9.54 10.71 -15.98
C ALA A 96 10.82 11.48 -16.36
N MET A 97 11.14 12.56 -15.64
CA MET A 97 12.36 13.35 -15.87
C MET A 97 13.65 12.53 -15.71
N GLN A 98 13.69 11.60 -14.75
CA GLN A 98 14.86 10.72 -14.59
C GLN A 98 15.10 9.80 -15.80
N HIS A 99 14.04 9.48 -16.56
CA HIS A 99 14.13 8.61 -17.73
C HIS A 99 14.36 9.36 -19.05
N LEU A 100 14.21 10.70 -19.10
CA LEU A 100 14.29 11.47 -20.35
C LEU A 100 15.64 11.35 -21.08
N ASN A 101 16.72 11.11 -20.34
CA ASN A 101 18.09 11.00 -20.88
C ASN A 101 18.66 9.58 -20.74
N GLN A 102 17.86 8.59 -20.34
CA GLN A 102 18.28 7.20 -20.24
C GLN A 102 18.01 6.48 -21.56
N THR A 103 19.07 6.18 -22.32
CA THR A 103 18.99 5.39 -23.56
C THR A 103 18.77 3.89 -23.31
N ASN A 104 19.02 3.41 -22.08
CA ASN A 104 18.86 2.02 -21.69
C ASN A 104 17.91 1.92 -20.48
N PHE A 105 16.77 1.25 -20.66
CA PHE A 105 15.73 1.07 -19.62
C PHE A 105 16.06 -0.05 -18.61
N LEU A 106 17.08 -0.88 -18.89
CA LEU A 106 17.44 -2.08 -18.10
C LEU A 106 18.95 -2.33 -18.06
N LEU A 107 19.75 -1.45 -17.46
CA LEU A 107 21.13 -1.80 -17.08
C LEU A 107 21.45 -1.24 -15.69
N SER A 108 21.07 -2.01 -14.68
CA SER A 108 21.62 -1.88 -13.32
C SER A 108 21.68 -3.26 -12.67
N ILE A 109 22.71 -4.03 -13.06
CA ILE A 109 23.60 -4.78 -12.16
C ILE A 109 25.01 -4.62 -12.72
#